data_AF-A0A559UU71-F1
#
_entry.id   AF-A0A559UU71-F1
#
_cell.length_a   1.000
_cell.length_b   1.000
_cell.length_c   1.000
_cell.angle_alpha   90.00
_cell.angle_beta   90.00
_cell.angle_gamma   90.00
#
_symmetry.space_group_name_H-M   'P 1'
#
loop_
_entity.id
_entity.type
_entity.pdbx_description
1 polymer ?
#
loop_
_entity_poly.entity_id
_entity_poly.type
_entity_poly.pdbx_seq_one_letter_code
_entity_poly.pdbx_strand_id
1 'polypeptide(L)'
;MGIIERRTVREHGAVLGRLARLGIRPGDVDYLLCDHLYTRDLSCWLVTTSHQDDLGARPQAAFPNAKAVVQRDELAGPAELHPLQRPWYQMATYRHVPPEAFLPISGSVLLGPGGGG
;
A
#
# COMPACT_ATOMS: atom_id res chain seq x y z
N MET A 1 -22.00 18.04 -13.94
CA MET A 1 -20.56 18.27 -14.19
C MET A 1 -20.31 18.22 -15.70
N GLY A 2 -19.80 19.32 -16.28
CA GLY A 2 -19.91 19.64 -17.71
C GLY A 2 -18.90 18.97 -18.65
N ILE A 3 -19.25 18.88 -19.93
CA ILE A 3 -18.52 18.18 -21.01
C ILE A 3 -17.13 18.78 -21.33
N ILE A 4 -16.87 20.03 -20.92
CA ILE A 4 -15.63 20.78 -21.24
C ILE A 4 -14.42 20.30 -20.40
N GLU A 5 -14.62 19.84 -19.16
CA GLU A 5 -13.53 19.48 -18.23
C GLU A 5 -12.71 18.26 -18.69
N ARG A 6 -13.34 17.30 -19.37
CA ARG A 6 -12.71 16.04 -19.82
C ARG A 6 -11.75 16.19 -21.01
N ARG A 7 -11.58 17.40 -21.58
CA ARG A 7 -10.70 17.61 -22.74
C ARG A 7 -9.32 18.20 -22.40
N THR A 8 -9.14 18.75 -21.20
CA THR A 8 -7.86 19.31 -20.75
C THR A 8 -7.16 18.43 -19.71
N VAL A 9 -7.91 17.62 -18.96
CA VAL A 9 -7.38 16.70 -17.94
C VAL A 9 -7.77 15.27 -18.29
N ARG A 10 -6.77 14.36 -18.33
CA ARG A 10 -7.03 12.91 -18.35
C ARG A 10 -7.16 12.42 -16.91
N GLU A 11 -8.38 12.10 -16.51
CA GLU A 11 -8.62 11.40 -15.25
C GLU A 11 -8.19 9.93 -15.39
N HIS A 12 -7.22 9.52 -14.57
CA HIS A 12 -6.91 8.11 -14.41
C HIS A 12 -7.83 7.54 -13.32
N GLY A 13 -8.51 6.42 -13.64
CA GLY A 13 -9.41 5.78 -12.69
C GLY A 13 -8.67 5.25 -11.45
N ALA A 14 -9.32 5.34 -10.28
CA ALA A 14 -8.81 4.80 -9.02
C ALA A 14 -8.64 3.27 -9.07
N VAL A 15 -7.71 2.73 -8.26
CA VAL A 15 -7.40 1.28 -8.16
C VAL A 15 -8.66 0.45 -7.99
N LEU A 16 -9.51 0.79 -7.01
CA LEU A 16 -10.75 0.06 -6.73
C LEU A 16 -11.72 0.07 -7.92
N GLY A 17 -11.82 1.21 -8.62
CA GLY A 17 -12.65 1.32 -9.82
C GLY A 17 -12.13 0.44 -10.96
N ARG A 18 -10.81 0.26 -11.08
CA ARG A 18 -10.21 -0.63 -12.07
C ARG A 18 -10.41 -2.11 -11.72
N LEU A 19 -10.25 -2.49 -10.45
CA LEU A 19 -10.53 -3.85 -10.00
C LEU A 19 -12.00 -4.23 -10.20
N ALA A 20 -12.92 -3.32 -9.88
CA ALA A 20 -14.35 -3.53 -10.11
C ALA A 20 -14.70 -3.78 -11.58
N ARG A 21 -14.04 -3.08 -12.52
CA ARG A 21 -14.20 -3.32 -13.98
C ARG A 21 -13.72 -4.70 -14.43
N LEU A 22 -12.81 -5.31 -13.68
CA LEU A 22 -12.32 -6.67 -13.91
C LEU A 22 -13.12 -7.72 -13.13
N GLY A 23 -14.15 -7.32 -12.36
CA GLY A 23 -14.94 -8.22 -11.52
C GLY A 23 -14.22 -8.69 -10.25
N ILE A 24 -13.08 -8.07 -9.89
CA ILE A 24 -12.31 -8.41 -8.70
C ILE A 24 -12.84 -7.58 -7.54
N ARG A 25 -13.35 -8.23 -6.49
CA ARG A 25 -13.79 -7.54 -5.29
C ARG A 25 -12.57 -7.28 -4.40
N PRO A 26 -12.56 -6.22 -3.58
CA PRO A 26 -11.42 -5.96 -2.72
C PRO A 26 -11.12 -7.09 -1.71
N GLY A 27 -12.15 -7.83 -1.30
CA GLY A 27 -11.98 -9.03 -0.46
C GLY A 27 -11.35 -10.22 -1.17
N ASP A 28 -11.26 -10.20 -2.50
CA ASP A 28 -10.60 -11.25 -3.29
C ASP A 28 -9.08 -10.98 -3.45
N VAL A 29 -8.57 -9.88 -2.88
CA VAL A 29 -7.14 -9.52 -2.92
C VAL A 29 -6.47 -10.03 -1.65
N ASP A 30 -5.59 -11.02 -1.81
CA ASP A 30 -4.85 -11.63 -0.70
C ASP A 30 -3.48 -10.98 -0.44
N TYR A 31 -2.89 -10.36 -1.45
CA TYR A 31 -1.54 -9.79 -1.36
C TYR A 31 -1.42 -8.43 -2.02
N LEU A 32 -0.72 -7.52 -1.35
CA LEU A 32 -0.25 -6.26 -1.90
C LEU A 32 1.27 -6.27 -1.92
N LEU A 33 1.88 -6.27 -3.10
CA LEU A 33 3.32 -6.11 -3.20
C LEU A 33 3.69 -4.63 -3.06
N CYS A 34 4.56 -4.33 -2.10
CA CYS A 34 5.22 -3.03 -2.01
C CYS A 34 6.72 -3.22 -2.17
N ASP A 35 7.25 -2.68 -3.26
CA ASP A 35 8.67 -2.68 -3.59
C ASP A 35 9.47 -1.78 -2.65
N HIS A 36 8.86 -0.67 -2.21
CA HIS A 36 9.45 0.26 -1.23
C HIS A 36 8.38 0.79 -0.27
N LEU A 37 8.74 0.94 1.01
CA LEU A 37 7.84 1.43 2.07
C LEU A 37 8.06 2.89 2.42
N TYR A 38 9.18 3.49 2.03
CA TYR A 38 9.63 4.75 2.61
C TYR A 38 8.63 5.91 2.45
N THR A 39 7.82 5.93 1.40
CA THR A 39 6.86 7.03 1.11
C THR A 39 5.39 6.61 1.13
N ARG A 40 5.08 5.39 1.57
CA ARG A 40 3.78 4.74 1.32
C ARG A 40 3.01 4.52 2.61
N ASP A 41 2.00 5.33 2.88
CA ASP A 41 1.05 4.98 3.94
C ASP A 41 0.19 3.77 3.52
N LEU A 42 0.25 2.70 4.30
CA LEU A 42 -0.52 1.48 4.09
C LEU A 42 -1.84 1.45 4.88
N SER A 43 -2.09 2.44 5.73
CA SER A 43 -3.25 2.51 6.63
C SER A 43 -4.59 2.45 5.91
N CYS A 44 -4.69 3.01 4.70
CA CYS A 44 -5.90 2.98 3.88
C CYS A 44 -6.08 1.68 3.09
N TRP A 45 -5.00 0.90 2.94
CA TRP A 45 -5.00 -0.34 2.15
C TRP A 45 -5.22 -1.56 3.03
N LEU A 46 -4.56 -1.62 4.18
CA LEU A 46 -4.54 -2.75 5.11
C LEU A 46 -5.41 -2.50 6.35
N VAL A 47 -5.70 -3.56 7.09
CA VAL A 47 -6.35 -3.45 8.40
C VAL A 47 -5.41 -2.74 9.37
N THR A 48 -5.97 -1.81 10.14
CA THR A 48 -5.26 -1.11 11.22
C THR A 48 -5.87 -1.45 12.57
N THR A 49 -5.10 -1.37 13.65
CA THR A 49 -5.50 -1.82 15.00
C THR A 49 -6.07 -0.69 15.88
N SER A 50 -5.81 0.57 15.55
CA SER A 50 -6.22 1.70 16.38
C SER A 50 -6.66 2.93 15.58
N HIS A 51 -7.24 3.89 16.30
CA HIS A 51 -7.46 5.25 15.80
C HIS A 51 -6.12 5.93 15.47
N GLN A 52 -6.13 6.79 14.45
CA GLN A 52 -4.98 7.58 14.00
C GLN A 52 -5.35 9.06 14.10
N ASP A 53 -4.63 9.80 14.95
CA ASP A 53 -4.96 11.19 15.30
C ASP A 53 -4.90 12.13 14.09
N ASP A 54 -3.95 11.91 13.18
CA ASP A 54 -3.77 12.66 11.95
C ASP A 54 -4.91 12.47 10.95
N LEU A 55 -5.57 11.31 10.99
CA LEU A 55 -6.75 11.00 10.16
C LEU A 55 -8.08 11.26 10.90
N GLY A 56 -8.04 11.52 12.21
CA GLY A 56 -9.22 11.71 13.04
C GLY A 56 -10.13 10.46 13.14
N ALA A 57 -9.66 9.30 12.66
CA ALA A 57 -10.44 8.08 12.58
C ALA A 57 -9.55 6.84 12.62
N ARG A 58 -10.17 5.67 12.77
CA ARG A 58 -9.55 4.38 12.41
C ARG A 58 -9.86 4.12 10.93
N PRO A 59 -8.87 4.11 10.02
CA PRO A 59 -9.11 3.88 8.60
C PRO A 59 -9.76 2.51 8.34
N GLN A 60 -10.71 2.48 7.40
CA GLN A 60 -11.25 1.23 6.89
C GLN A 60 -10.31 0.71 5.79
N ALA A 61 -9.85 -0.54 5.95
CA ALA A 61 -9.01 -1.19 4.96
C ALA A 61 -9.73 -1.34 3.62
N ALA A 62 -9.11 -0.86 2.54
CA ALA A 62 -9.59 -1.12 1.19
C ALA A 62 -9.53 -2.62 0.85
N PHE A 63 -8.51 -3.33 1.32
CA PHE A 63 -8.31 -4.76 1.07
C PHE A 63 -8.28 -5.55 2.39
N PRO A 64 -9.44 -5.96 2.92
CA PRO A 64 -9.56 -6.46 4.29
C PRO A 64 -8.85 -7.80 4.55
N ASN A 65 -8.59 -8.60 3.50
CA ASN A 65 -7.94 -9.90 3.59
C ASN A 65 -6.45 -9.84 3.22
N ALA A 66 -5.97 -8.70 2.71
CA ALA A 66 -4.65 -8.62 2.11
C ALA A 66 -3.53 -8.57 3.16
N LYS A 67 -2.40 -9.21 2.81
CA LYS A 67 -1.10 -9.00 3.45
C LYS A 67 -0.18 -8.22 2.54
N ALA A 68 0.65 -7.34 3.10
CA ALA A 68 1.68 -6.64 2.36
C ALA A 68 2.95 -7.49 2.25
N VAL A 69 3.32 -7.84 1.01
CA VAL A 69 4.63 -8.42 0.70
C VAL A 69 5.64 -7.29 0.57
N VAL A 70 6.65 -7.29 1.41
CA VAL A 70 7.62 -6.18 1.58
C VAL A 70 9.02 -6.73 1.80
N GLN A 71 10.04 -5.97 1.43
CA GLN A 71 11.41 -6.33 1.81
C GLN A 71 11.59 -6.20 3.33
N ARG A 72 12.24 -7.18 3.95
CA ARG A 72 12.49 -7.18 5.41
C ARG A 72 13.22 -5.92 5.87
N ASP A 73 14.19 -5.47 5.09
CA ASP A 73 15.03 -4.31 5.44
C ASP A 73 14.23 -2.99 5.41
N GLU A 74 13.16 -2.93 4.61
CA GLU A 74 12.24 -1.79 4.57
C GLU A 74 11.39 -1.70 5.85
N LEU A 75 10.99 -2.85 6.42
CA LEU A 75 10.25 -2.91 7.68
C LEU A 75 11.12 -2.62 8.89
N ALA A 76 12.39 -3.07 8.87
CA ALA A 76 13.32 -2.82 9.96
C ALA A 76 13.61 -1.31 10.14
N GLY A 77 13.38 -0.51 9.10
CA GLY A 77 13.79 0.89 9.07
C GLY A 77 15.30 1.00 8.92
N PRO A 78 15.84 1.97 8.15
CA PRO A 78 17.27 2.15 8.09
C PRO A 78 17.70 2.82 9.40
N ALA A 79 18.36 2.04 10.25
CA ALA A 79 19.09 2.54 11.41
C ALA A 79 20.10 3.65 11.01
N GLU A 80 20.49 3.68 9.74
CA GLU A 80 21.45 4.62 9.13
C GLU A 80 20.80 5.52 8.06
N LEU A 81 19.53 5.89 8.20
CA LEU A 81 18.91 6.87 7.30
C LEU A 81 19.74 8.16 7.24
N HIS A 82 20.16 8.55 6.04
CA HIS A 82 20.80 9.84 5.85
C HIS A 82 19.86 10.96 6.34
N PRO A 83 20.35 12.01 7.04
CA PRO A 83 19.50 13.07 7.59
C PRO A 83 18.49 13.67 6.61
N LEU A 84 18.84 13.76 5.32
CA LEU A 84 17.95 14.27 4.26
C LEU A 84 16.82 13.31 3.87
N GLN A 85 16.94 12.02 4.15
CA GLN A 85 15.91 11.00 3.87
C GLN A 85 14.90 10.86 5.01
N ARG A 86 15.29 11.20 6.25
CA ARG A 86 14.46 11.05 7.46
C ARG A 86 13.07 11.70 7.37
N PRO A 87 12.90 12.93 6.82
CA PRO A 87 11.58 13.57 6.75
C PRO A 87 10.58 12.82 5.86
N TRP A 88 11.08 12.03 4.91
CA TRP A 88 10.26 11.30 3.96
C TRP A 88 9.82 9.95 4.51
N TYR A 89 10.42 9.48 5.59
CA TYR A 89 10.25 8.13 6.11
C TYR A 89 9.08 8.05 7.10
N GLN A 90 7.99 7.42 6.69
CA GLN A 90 6.76 7.34 7.50
C GLN A 90 6.71 6.10 8.40
N MET A 91 7.76 5.77 9.16
CA MET A 91 7.71 4.60 10.06
C MET A 91 6.56 4.65 11.05
N ALA A 92 6.20 5.87 11.45
CA ALA A 92 5.18 6.12 12.43
C ALA A 92 3.79 5.65 11.95
N THR A 93 3.50 5.61 10.65
CA THR A 93 2.18 5.16 10.15
C THR A 93 2.01 3.64 10.26
N TYR A 94 3.12 2.88 10.19
CA TYR A 94 3.10 1.42 10.32
C TYR A 94 2.85 0.92 11.73
N ARG A 95 2.99 1.76 12.76
CA ARG A 95 2.68 1.37 14.16
C ARG A 95 1.24 0.89 14.35
N HIS A 96 0.35 1.32 13.47
CA HIS A 96 -1.08 1.01 13.50
C HIS A 96 -1.42 -0.22 12.65
N VAL A 97 -0.49 -0.74 11.85
CA VAL A 97 -0.68 -1.93 11.03
C VAL A 97 -0.22 -3.15 11.84
N PRO A 98 -1.06 -4.19 12.00
CA PRO A 98 -0.68 -5.38 12.76
C PRO A 98 0.52 -6.08 12.10
N PRO A 99 1.49 -6.60 12.86
CA PRO A 99 2.65 -7.31 12.32
C PRO A 99 2.27 -8.47 11.38
N GLU A 100 1.17 -9.18 11.65
CA GLU A 100 0.66 -10.28 10.85
C GLU A 100 0.10 -9.88 9.47
N ALA A 101 -0.15 -8.58 9.27
CA ALA A 101 -0.50 -8.02 7.96
C ALA A 101 0.73 -7.85 7.05
N PHE A 102 1.94 -8.08 7.55
CA PHE A 102 3.17 -8.06 6.75
C PHE A 102 3.67 -9.48 6.45
N LEU A 103 4.14 -9.67 5.22
CA LEU A 103 4.82 -10.85 4.72
C LEU A 103 6.24 -10.45 4.25
N PRO A 104 7.22 -10.36 5.17
CA PRO A 104 8.57 -9.94 4.82
C PRO A 104 9.30 -10.98 3.95
N ILE A 105 9.87 -10.52 2.85
CA ILE A 105 10.75 -11.28 1.96
C ILE A 105 12.19 -10.77 2.04
N SER A 106 13.14 -11.57 1.57
CA SER A 106 14.55 -11.19 1.50
C SER A 106 15.12 -11.59 0.15
N GLY A 107 15.91 -10.68 -0.44
CA GLY A 107 16.46 -10.88 -1.78
C GLY A 107 15.39 -10.81 -2.88
N SER A 108 15.75 -11.33 -4.04
CA SER A 108 14.87 -11.34 -5.22
C SER A 108 13.91 -12.52 -5.17
N VAL A 109 12.62 -12.25 -5.32
CA VAL A 109 11.56 -13.26 -5.40
C VAL A 109 10.81 -13.11 -6.72
N LEU A 110 10.57 -14.24 -7.37
CA LEU A 110 9.75 -14.30 -8.58
C LEU A 110 8.27 -14.49 -8.19
N LEU A 111 7.42 -13.54 -8.57
CA LEU A 111 6.00 -13.53 -8.26
C LEU A 111 5.20 -14.01 -9.47
N GLY A 112 5.05 -15.33 -9.58
CA GLY A 112 4.44 -15.98 -10.74
C GLY A 112 5.45 -16.25 -11.87
N PRO A 113 5.05 -16.91 -12.97
CA PRO A 113 5.98 -17.52 -13.93
C PRO A 113 6.90 -16.55 -14.70
N GLY A 114 6.79 -15.23 -14.50
CA GLY A 114 7.29 -14.24 -15.45
C GLY A 114 6.44 -14.31 -16.73
N GLY A 115 6.25 -13.20 -17.43
CA GLY A 115 5.42 -13.15 -18.64
C GLY A 115 5.99 -13.89 -19.86
N GLY A 116 6.60 -15.06 -19.69
CA GLY A 116 7.08 -15.92 -20.76
C GLY A 116 6.11 -17.07 -21.00
N GLY A 117 5.18 -16.87 -21.93
CA GLY A 117 4.60 -17.95 -22.72
C GLY A 117 5.34 -18.09 -24.03
#